data_AF-A0A536GQX2-F1
#
_entry.id   AF-A0A536GQX2-F1
#
_cell.length_a   1.000
_cell.length_b   1.000
_cell.length_c   1.000
_cell.angle_alpha   90.00
_cell.angle_beta   90.00
_cell.angle_gamma   90.00
#
_symmetry.space_group_name_H-M   'P 1'
#
loop_
_entity.id
_entity.type
_entity.pdbx_description
1 polymer ?
#
loop_
_entity_poly.entity_id
_entity_poly.type
_entity_poly.pdbx_seq_one_letter_code
_entity_poly.pdbx_strand_id
1 'polypeptide(L)'
;MPWGGQGRPERGIPQLGTLGGGNHFIELQGNVKSDALYVQMHSGSRGFGHGLATNYFHLAKADNPAIKALDLGYFTPESSHYRAYLNAVAAGGNFAIVNRLAMFEQIAEAFEEVFGQPLSLVYEI
;
A
#
# COMPACT_ATOMS: atom_id res chain seq x y z
N MET A 1 2.48 -6.95 15.39
CA MET A 1 1.57 -7.09 14.24
C MET A 1 0.29 -7.77 14.71
N PRO A 2 -0.90 -7.23 14.39
CA PRO A 2 -2.17 -7.72 14.93
C PRO A 2 -2.74 -8.91 14.13
N TRP A 3 -1.98 -10.01 14.06
CA TRP A 3 -2.39 -11.24 13.38
C TRP A 3 -3.60 -11.86 14.06
N GLY A 4 -4.56 -12.37 13.27
CA GLY A 4 -5.82 -12.93 13.79
C GLY A 4 -6.75 -11.89 14.44
N GLY A 5 -6.37 -10.61 14.45
CA GLY A 5 -7.19 -9.51 14.92
C GLY A 5 -8.39 -9.23 14.01
N GLN A 6 -9.23 -8.27 14.39
CA GLN A 6 -10.47 -7.93 13.67
C GLN A 6 -10.23 -7.61 12.19
N GLY A 7 -9.12 -6.92 11.87
CA GLY A 7 -8.76 -6.56 10.50
C GLY A 7 -8.12 -7.69 9.68
N ARG A 8 -7.66 -8.78 10.31
CA ARG A 8 -7.00 -9.95 9.66
C ARG A 8 -5.99 -9.57 8.56
N PRO A 9 -4.95 -8.75 8.87
CA PRO A 9 -3.99 -8.28 7.88
C PRO A 9 -3.26 -9.42 7.13
N GLU A 10 -3.12 -10.59 7.74
CA GLU A 10 -2.53 -11.78 7.13
C GLU A 10 -3.19 -12.19 5.80
N ARG A 11 -4.48 -11.85 5.58
CA ARG A 11 -5.19 -12.11 4.33
C ARG A 11 -4.60 -11.36 3.13
N GLY A 12 -3.85 -10.28 3.40
CA GLY A 12 -3.17 -9.51 2.37
C GLY A 12 -1.81 -10.04 1.97
N ILE A 13 -1.20 -10.94 2.75
CA ILE A 13 0.15 -11.46 2.47
C ILE A 13 0.22 -12.13 1.09
N PRO A 14 -0.74 -12.99 0.68
CA PRO A 14 -0.72 -13.61 -0.64
C PRO A 14 -1.01 -12.65 -1.80
N GLN A 15 -1.30 -11.38 -1.52
CA GLN A 15 -1.60 -10.35 -2.53
C GLN A 15 -0.36 -9.53 -2.91
N LEU A 16 0.82 -9.84 -2.37
CA LEU A 16 2.07 -9.19 -2.77
C LEU A 16 2.35 -9.41 -4.26
N GLY A 17 2.80 -8.37 -4.96
CA GLY A 17 3.02 -8.37 -6.40
C GLY A 17 1.72 -8.27 -7.22
N THR A 18 0.60 -7.84 -6.61
CA THR A 18 -0.68 -7.73 -7.33
C THR A 18 -1.18 -6.28 -7.43
N LEU A 19 -1.86 -5.98 -8.53
CA LEU A 19 -2.40 -4.64 -8.79
C LEU A 19 -3.55 -4.30 -7.85
N GLY A 20 -4.53 -5.19 -7.77
CA GLY A 20 -5.78 -4.99 -7.06
C GLY A 20 -6.92 -4.39 -7.86
N GLY A 21 -8.01 -4.04 -7.16
CA GLY A 21 -9.15 -3.31 -7.72
C GLY A 21 -9.31 -1.91 -7.11
N GLY A 22 -10.33 -1.17 -7.54
CA GLY A 22 -10.54 0.23 -7.18
C GLY A 22 -9.87 1.17 -8.19
N ASN A 23 -9.23 2.22 -7.71
CA ASN A 23 -8.48 3.17 -8.53
C ASN A 23 -7.03 2.72 -8.84
N HIS A 24 -6.73 1.42 -8.72
CA HIS A 24 -5.41 0.86 -9.02
C HIS A 24 -5.27 0.54 -10.51
N PHE A 25 -4.16 0.96 -11.13
CA PHE A 25 -3.94 0.82 -12.58
C PHE A 25 -2.45 0.71 -12.94
N ILE A 26 -2.21 0.19 -14.14
CA ILE A 26 -0.93 0.29 -14.86
C ILE A 26 -1.27 0.94 -16.20
N GLU A 27 -0.65 2.08 -16.51
CA GLU A 27 -0.99 2.89 -17.67
C GLU A 27 0.28 3.29 -18.44
N LEU A 28 0.25 3.11 -19.75
CA LEU A 28 1.27 3.63 -20.66
C LEU A 28 0.86 5.03 -21.11
N GLN A 29 1.72 6.01 -20.86
CA GLN A 29 1.48 7.42 -21.05
C GLN A 29 2.53 8.03 -21.98
N GLY A 30 2.12 8.93 -22.86
CA GLY A 30 3.03 9.71 -23.70
C GLY A 30 3.23 11.11 -23.15
N ASN A 31 4.46 11.62 -23.22
CA ASN A 31 4.73 13.03 -22.93
C ASN A 31 4.37 13.90 -24.13
N VAL A 32 3.60 14.96 -23.93
CA VAL A 32 3.12 15.83 -25.03
C VAL A 32 4.24 16.71 -25.63
N LYS A 33 5.32 16.93 -24.88
CA LYS A 33 6.45 17.80 -25.28
C LYS A 33 7.68 17.03 -25.74
N SER A 34 7.70 15.71 -25.60
CA SER A 34 8.82 14.85 -25.98
C SER A 34 8.29 13.50 -26.44
N ASP A 35 8.93 12.81 -27.38
CA ASP A 35 8.52 11.47 -27.82
C ASP A 35 8.82 10.34 -26.81
N ALA A 36 8.93 10.68 -25.52
CA ALA A 36 9.15 9.73 -24.44
C ALA A 36 7.82 9.12 -23.95
N LEU A 37 7.84 7.81 -23.75
CA LEU A 37 6.77 7.05 -23.10
C LEU A 37 7.12 6.77 -21.64
N TYR A 38 6.10 6.73 -20.79
CA TYR A 38 6.19 6.45 -19.36
C TYR A 38 5.19 5.38 -19.00
N VAL A 39 5.55 4.48 -18.08
CA VAL A 39 4.59 3.57 -17.46
C VAL A 39 4.32 4.08 -16.06
N GLN A 40 3.08 4.50 -15.81
CA GLN A 40 2.62 4.86 -14.47
C GLN A 40 1.90 3.68 -13.86
N MET A 41 2.28 3.33 -12.63
CA MET A 41 1.63 2.29 -11.85
C MET A 41 1.12 2.87 -10.54
N HIS A 42 -0.15 2.65 -10.26
CA HIS A 42 -0.81 3.06 -9.04
C HIS A 42 -1.31 1.84 -8.27
N SER A 43 -0.64 1.52 -7.17
CA SER A 43 -1.07 0.49 -6.22
C SER A 43 -0.53 0.77 -4.82
N GLY A 44 -1.04 0.05 -3.83
CA GLY A 44 -0.72 0.23 -2.42
C GLY A 44 -0.45 -1.07 -1.67
N SER A 45 -0.69 -1.03 -0.37
CA SER A 45 -0.39 -2.11 0.59
C SER A 45 -1.43 -3.25 0.63
N ARG A 46 -2.32 -3.29 -0.37
CA ARG A 46 -3.31 -4.35 -0.58
C ARG A 46 -4.18 -4.59 0.67
N GLY A 47 -4.72 -5.81 0.81
CA GLY A 47 -5.48 -6.22 1.99
C GLY A 47 -4.66 -6.18 3.29
N PHE A 48 -3.34 -6.14 3.20
CA PHE A 48 -2.46 -6.12 4.36
C PHE A 48 -2.56 -4.79 5.09
N GLY A 49 -2.32 -3.67 4.40
CA GLY A 49 -2.48 -2.33 5.00
C GLY A 49 -3.91 -2.03 5.40
N HIS A 50 -4.91 -2.45 4.61
CA HIS A 50 -6.32 -2.32 4.98
C HIS A 50 -6.62 -3.03 6.31
N GLY A 51 -6.18 -4.29 6.47
CA GLY A 51 -6.38 -5.05 7.69
C GLY A 51 -5.66 -4.44 8.90
N LEU A 52 -4.46 -3.86 8.71
CA LEU A 52 -3.78 -3.12 9.77
C LEU A 52 -4.61 -1.90 10.20
N ALA A 53 -5.05 -1.09 9.24
CA ALA A 53 -5.86 0.09 9.50
C ALA A 53 -7.16 -0.27 10.25
N THR A 54 -7.91 -1.27 9.79
CA THR A 54 -9.14 -1.73 10.44
C THR A 54 -8.90 -2.17 11.88
N ASN A 55 -7.81 -2.87 12.15
CA ASN A 55 -7.51 -3.31 13.52
C ASN A 55 -7.24 -2.12 14.46
N TYR A 56 -6.36 -1.21 14.05
CA TYR A 56 -6.02 -0.05 14.87
C TYR A 56 -7.15 0.98 14.98
N PHE A 57 -8.02 1.05 13.98
CA PHE A 57 -9.25 1.83 14.04
C PHE A 57 -10.17 1.35 15.17
N HIS A 58 -10.37 0.05 15.32
CA HIS A 58 -11.16 -0.50 16.43
C HIS A 58 -10.52 -0.24 17.79
N LEU A 59 -9.19 -0.37 17.89
CA LEU A 59 -8.47 -0.05 19.13
C LEU A 59 -8.58 1.44 19.49
N ALA A 60 -8.43 2.33 18.52
CA ALA A 60 -8.53 3.78 18.75
C ALA A 60 -9.93 4.20 19.22
N LYS A 61 -10.99 3.54 18.72
CA LYS A 61 -12.35 3.74 19.22
C LYS A 61 -12.55 3.24 20.64
N ALA A 62 -11.94 2.11 20.99
CA ALA A 62 -12.02 1.56 22.34
C ALA A 62 -11.28 2.46 23.36
N ASP A 63 -10.13 3.04 22.98
CA ASP A 63 -9.38 4.00 23.81
C ASP A 63 -10.13 5.34 23.97
N ASN A 64 -10.95 5.72 22.98
CA ASN A 64 -11.64 7.01 22.96
C ASN A 64 -13.17 6.86 22.80
N PRO A 65 -13.88 6.21 23.73
CA PRO A 65 -15.30 5.88 23.57
C PRO A 65 -16.23 7.12 23.51
N ALA A 66 -15.75 8.28 23.98
CA ALA A 66 -16.45 9.55 23.89
C ALA A 66 -16.46 10.13 22.46
N ILE A 67 -15.53 9.73 21.59
CA ILE A 67 -15.46 10.18 20.19
C ILE A 67 -16.48 9.39 19.38
N LYS A 68 -17.60 10.04 19.08
CA LYS A 68 -18.71 9.43 18.32
C LYS A 68 -18.52 9.51 16.80
N ALA A 69 -17.69 10.44 16.32
CA ALA A 69 -17.36 10.53 14.90
C ALA A 69 -16.49 9.33 14.52
N LEU A 70 -16.92 8.55 13.52
CA LEU A 70 -16.29 7.28 13.19
C LEU A 70 -14.79 7.42 12.89
N ASP A 71 -14.36 8.54 12.30
CA ASP A 71 -13.02 8.68 11.69
C ASP A 71 -12.01 9.47 12.54
N LEU A 72 -12.34 9.79 13.79
CA LEU A 72 -11.51 10.62 14.66
C LEU A 72 -10.79 9.85 15.79
N GLY A 73 -10.79 8.52 15.78
CA GLY A 73 -10.02 7.75 16.76
C GLY A 73 -8.52 8.02 16.62
N TYR A 74 -7.83 8.32 17.72
CA TYR A 74 -6.38 8.60 17.74
C TYR A 74 -5.69 7.95 18.93
N PHE A 75 -4.35 7.88 18.86
CA PHE A 75 -3.51 7.50 19.99
C PHE A 75 -2.60 8.67 20.35
N THR A 76 -2.62 9.10 21.61
CA THR A 76 -1.57 9.98 22.14
C THR A 76 -0.29 9.19 22.37
N PRO A 77 0.89 9.84 22.47
CA PRO A 77 2.15 9.15 22.74
C PRO A 77 2.15 8.26 23.99
N GLU A 78 1.28 8.54 24.95
CA GLU A 78 1.12 7.79 26.21
C GLU A 78 0.25 6.53 26.05
N SER A 79 -0.52 6.39 24.96
CA SER A 79 -1.33 5.19 24.73
C SER A 79 -0.43 3.97 24.53
N SER A 80 -0.82 2.85 25.17
CA SER A 80 -0.16 1.56 25.00
C SER A 80 -0.17 1.07 23.54
N HIS A 81 -1.06 1.60 22.69
CA HIS A 81 -1.19 1.24 21.29
C HIS A 81 -0.37 2.12 20.34
N TYR A 82 0.12 3.29 20.79
CA TYR A 82 0.77 4.30 19.94
C TYR A 82 1.93 3.74 19.12
N ARG A 83 2.93 3.14 19.78
CA ARG A 83 4.12 2.62 19.11
C ARG A 83 3.80 1.43 18.20
N ALA A 84 2.85 0.58 18.61
CA ALA A 84 2.41 -0.55 17.81
C ALA A 84 1.70 -0.08 16.52
N TYR A 85 0.88 0.97 16.62
CA TYR A 85 0.23 1.61 15.47
C TYR A 85 1.26 2.21 14.49
N LEU A 86 2.23 2.98 14.98
CA LEU A 86 3.29 3.53 14.11
C LEU A 86 4.07 2.44 13.37
N ASN A 87 4.42 1.35 14.08
CA ASN A 87 5.06 0.19 13.46
C ASN A 87 4.17 -0.45 12.38
N ALA A 88 2.84 -0.47 12.58
CA ALA A 88 1.91 -0.99 11.59
C ALA A 88 1.77 -0.07 10.37
N VAL A 89 1.77 1.25 10.55
CA VAL A 89 1.81 2.22 9.44
C VAL A 89 3.08 2.02 8.62
N ALA A 90 4.24 1.93 9.27
CA ALA A 90 5.51 1.65 8.61
C ALA A 90 5.50 0.30 7.87
N ALA A 91 4.95 -0.76 8.49
CA ALA A 91 4.82 -2.06 7.83
C ALA A 91 3.92 -1.99 6.59
N GLY A 92 2.80 -1.26 6.66
CA GLY A 92 1.93 -1.02 5.51
C GLY A 92 2.65 -0.27 4.39
N GLY A 93 3.39 0.80 4.72
CA GLY A 93 4.20 1.54 3.75
C GLY A 93 5.25 0.65 3.07
N ASN A 94 6.02 -0.10 3.85
CA ASN A 94 7.04 -1.02 3.33
C ASN A 94 6.40 -2.08 2.41
N PHE A 95 5.24 -2.63 2.77
CA PHE A 95 4.53 -3.58 1.91
C PHE A 95 4.11 -2.94 0.59
N ALA A 96 3.62 -1.69 0.61
CA ALA A 96 3.23 -0.98 -0.61
C ALA A 96 4.42 -0.78 -1.56
N ILE A 97 5.57 -0.36 -1.03
CA ILE A 97 6.81 -0.18 -1.80
C ILE A 97 7.24 -1.51 -2.42
N VAL A 98 7.36 -2.58 -1.61
CA VAL A 98 7.75 -3.90 -2.12
C VAL A 98 6.74 -4.44 -3.14
N ASN A 99 5.44 -4.22 -2.92
CA ASN A 99 4.40 -4.60 -3.87
C ASN A 99 4.62 -3.92 -5.24
N ARG A 100 4.90 -2.62 -5.24
CA ARG A 100 5.19 -1.85 -6.45
C ARG A 100 6.49 -2.31 -7.11
N LEU A 101 7.57 -2.51 -6.35
CA LEU A 101 8.84 -2.98 -6.92
C LEU A 101 8.73 -4.38 -7.54
N ALA A 102 8.00 -5.30 -6.91
CA ALA A 102 7.73 -6.62 -7.47
C ALA A 102 6.92 -6.55 -8.78
N MET A 103 5.93 -5.65 -8.85
CA MET A 103 5.18 -5.42 -10.10
C MET A 103 6.04 -4.73 -11.16
N PHE A 104 6.91 -3.79 -10.78
CA PHE A 104 7.83 -3.12 -11.71
C PHE A 104 8.73 -4.13 -12.42
N GLU A 105 9.28 -5.12 -11.69
CA GLU A 105 10.11 -6.18 -12.29
C GLU A 105 9.34 -6.94 -13.37
N GLN A 106 8.12 -7.37 -13.09
CA GLN A 106 7.25 -8.07 -14.05
C GLN A 106 6.87 -7.20 -15.26
N ILE A 107 6.63 -5.90 -15.04
CA ILE A 107 6.35 -4.95 -16.12
C ILE A 107 7.60 -4.75 -16.98
N ALA A 108 8.78 -4.63 -16.37
CA ALA A 108 10.04 -4.46 -17.07
C ALA A 108 10.36 -5.68 -17.96
N GLU A 109 10.16 -6.90 -17.44
CA GLU A 109 10.29 -8.14 -18.22
C GLU A 109 9.34 -8.15 -19.43
N ALA A 110 8.06 -7.80 -19.22
CA ALA A 110 7.08 -7.76 -20.31
C ALA A 110 7.43 -6.70 -21.38
N PHE A 111 7.97 -5.55 -20.98
CA PHE A 111 8.41 -4.52 -21.91
C PHE A 111 9.66 -4.92 -22.69
N GLU A 112 10.62 -5.59 -22.05
CA GLU A 112 11.80 -6.12 -22.72
C GLU A 112 11.41 -7.19 -23.74
N GLU A 113 10.48 -8.09 -23.41
CA GLU A 113 9.97 -9.12 -24.33
C GLU A 113 9.28 -8.52 -25.56
N VAL A 114 8.43 -7.51 -25.37
CA VAL A 114 7.60 -6.94 -26.45
C VAL A 114 8.35 -5.91 -27.28
N PHE A 115 9.18 -5.07 -26.66
CA PHE A 115 9.81 -3.91 -27.31
C PHE A 115 11.34 -4.03 -27.44
N GLY A 116 11.97 -5.02 -26.79
CA GLY A 116 13.42 -5.19 -26.82
C GLY A 116 14.20 -4.06 -26.14
N GLN A 117 13.55 -3.33 -25.23
CA GLN A 117 14.14 -2.18 -24.52
C GLN A 117 13.86 -2.30 -23.02
N PRO A 118 14.86 -2.08 -22.16
CA PRO A 118 14.66 -2.13 -20.72
C PRO A 118 13.92 -0.89 -20.21
N LEU A 119 13.07 -1.07 -19.19
CA LEU A 119 12.48 0.06 -18.45
C LEU A 119 13.44 0.57 -17.37
N SER A 120 13.50 1.89 -17.21
CA SER A 120 14.19 2.54 -16.11
C SER A 120 13.20 3.07 -15.07
N LEU A 121 13.46 2.79 -13.79
CA LEU A 121 12.68 3.37 -12.71
C LEU A 121 13.02 4.86 -12.58
N VAL A 122 12.05 5.72 -12.88
CA VAL A 122 12.21 7.18 -12.71
C VAL A 122 12.16 7.55 -11.23
N TYR A 123 11.10 7.13 -10.53
CA TYR A 123 10.91 7.42 -9.12
C TYR A 123 9.85 6.51 -8.48
N GLU A 124 9.89 6.39 -7.15
CA GLU A 124 8.96 5.65 -6.31
C GLU A 124 8.59 6.54 -5.11
N ILE A 125 7.28 6.66 -4.81
CA ILE A 125 6.71 7.53 -3.78
C ILE A 125 5.89 6.69 -2.79
#